data_AF-A0A975TLY4-F1
#
_entry.id   AF-A0A975TLY4-F1
#
_cell.length_a   1.000
_cell.length_b   1.000
_cell.length_c   1.000
_cell.angle_alpha   90.00
_cell.angle_beta   90.00
_cell.angle_gamma   90.00
#
_symmetry.space_group_name_H-M   'P 1'
#
loop_
_entity.id
_entity.type
_entity.pdbx_description
1 polymer ?
#
loop_
_entity_poly.entity_id
_entity_poly.type
_entity_poly.pdbx_seq_one_letter_code
_entity_poly.pdbx_strand_id
1 'polypeptide(L)'
;MEYSEKALKNGWGWVLGVSGQECRVYSRHVQQSPAEDPAELLGRVAKLLGVEDPLLVPAAIRALRTDRRRALDSADLAWRAVHDLTAAELRERGRPEC
;
A
#
# COMPACT_ATOMS: atom_id res chain seq x y z
N MET A 1 -7.67 -25.18 30.24
CA MET A 1 -6.98 -25.12 28.94
C MET A 1 -5.54 -25.50 29.21
N GLU A 2 -5.18 -26.76 29.00
CA GLU A 2 -3.81 -27.25 29.25
C GLU A 2 -2.96 -26.99 28.01
N TYR A 3 -1.89 -26.21 28.17
CA TYR A 3 -0.97 -25.89 27.07
C TYR A 3 0.03 -27.04 26.88
N SER A 4 0.28 -27.44 25.63
CA SER A 4 1.24 -28.50 25.32
C SER A 4 2.67 -28.08 25.72
N GLU A 5 3.33 -28.87 26.58
CA GLU A 5 4.71 -28.63 27.03
C GLU A 5 5.72 -28.46 25.88
N LYS A 6 5.43 -29.04 24.70
CA LYS A 6 6.26 -28.87 23.50
C LYS A 6 6.30 -27.41 23.02
N ALA A 7 5.19 -26.67 23.14
CA ALA A 7 5.13 -25.28 22.69
C ALA A 7 5.98 -24.36 23.59
N LEU A 8 6.00 -24.64 24.90
CA LEU A 8 6.85 -23.91 25.85
C LEU A 8 8.34 -24.17 25.60
N LYS A 9 8.74 -25.43 25.37
CA LYS A 9 10.14 -25.79 25.09
C LYS A 9 10.67 -25.21 23.78
N ASN A 10 9.81 -25.03 22.77
CA ASN A 10 10.20 -24.46 21.48
C ASN A 10 10.21 -22.92 21.46
N GLY A 11 10.03 -22.25 22.61
CA GLY A 11 10.08 -20.80 22.70
C GLY A 11 8.83 -20.07 22.22
N TRP A 12 7.70 -20.77 22.04
CA TRP A 12 6.41 -20.17 21.63
C TRP A 12 5.59 -19.66 22.82
N GLY A 13 6.19 -19.60 24.01
CA GLY A 13 5.53 -19.13 25.23
C GLY A 13 4.99 -17.70 25.15
N TRP A 14 5.54 -16.86 24.26
CA TRP A 14 5.07 -15.49 24.01
C TRP A 14 3.78 -15.44 23.18
N VAL A 15 3.58 -16.39 22.26
CA VAL A 15 2.35 -16.50 21.45
C VAL A 15 1.18 -16.98 22.30
N LEU A 16 1.46 -17.86 23.27
CA LEU A 16 0.46 -18.48 24.14
C LEU A 16 0.12 -17.64 25.38
N GLY A 17 0.75 -16.46 25.55
CA GLY A 17 0.52 -15.58 26.70
C GLY A 17 0.93 -16.18 28.06
N VAL A 18 1.75 -17.25 28.05
CA VAL A 18 2.14 -18.00 29.26
C VAL A 18 3.40 -17.42 29.89
N SER A 19 4.30 -16.85 29.10
CA SER A 19 5.35 -16.02 29.66
C SER A 19 4.72 -14.67 29.99
N GLY A 20 4.72 -14.24 31.26
CA GLY A 20 4.33 -12.90 31.71
C GLY A 20 5.15 -11.74 31.12
N GLN A 21 5.79 -11.95 29.97
CA GLN A 21 6.16 -10.91 29.01
C GLN A 21 4.89 -10.47 28.29
N GLU A 22 4.13 -9.61 28.96
CA GLU A 22 3.14 -8.76 28.32
C GLU A 22 3.69 -8.20 27.02
N CYS A 23 2.85 -8.24 25.98
CA CYS A 23 3.07 -7.71 24.65
C CYS A 23 4.02 -6.51 24.66
N ARG A 24 5.31 -6.75 24.38
CA ARG A 24 6.20 -5.68 23.94
C ARG A 24 5.72 -5.29 22.55
N VAL A 25 4.70 -4.43 22.52
CA VAL A 25 4.39 -3.56 21.39
C VAL A 25 5.72 -3.05 20.88
N TYR A 26 5.99 -3.26 19.60
CA TYR A 26 7.23 -2.87 18.94
C TYR A 26 7.34 -1.33 18.93
N SER A 27 7.61 -0.71 20.08
CA SER A 27 7.93 0.70 20.26
C SER A 27 9.43 0.96 20.12
N ARG A 28 10.17 -0.01 19.59
CA ARG A 28 11.57 0.18 19.22
C ARG A 28 11.57 0.65 17.77
N HIS A 29 12.04 1.86 17.52
CA HIS A 29 12.53 2.22 16.19
C HIS A 29 13.43 1.07 15.72
N VAL A 30 12.95 0.30 14.75
CA VAL A 30 13.74 -0.75 14.10
C VAL A 30 14.87 0.01 13.40
N GLN A 31 16.00 0.12 14.08
CA GLN A 31 17.10 1.01 13.71
C GLN A 31 17.86 0.56 12.46
N GLN A 32 17.48 -0.56 11.86
CA GLN A 32 17.91 -0.99 10.53
C GLN A 32 16.90 -2.04 10.06
N SER A 33 16.25 -1.80 8.91
CA SER A 33 15.67 -2.91 8.14
C SER A 33 16.76 -3.97 7.95
N PRO A 34 16.45 -5.27 8.04
CA PRO A 34 17.44 -6.30 7.71
C PRO A 34 18.06 -5.95 6.36
N ALA A 35 19.38 -6.09 6.23
CA ALA A 35 20.08 -5.83 4.98
C ALA A 35 19.50 -6.74 3.90
N GLU A 36 18.55 -6.22 3.13
CA GLU A 36 17.95 -6.97 2.03
C GLU A 36 18.96 -7.05 0.90
N ASP A 37 19.21 -8.27 0.41
CA ASP A 37 20.06 -8.49 -0.75
C ASP A 37 19.47 -7.72 -1.95
N PRO A 38 20.24 -6.82 -2.60
CA PRO A 38 19.79 -6.10 -3.78
C PRO A 38 19.23 -7.01 -4.87
N ALA A 39 19.74 -8.25 -5.02
CA ALA A 39 19.23 -9.21 -6.00
C ALA A 39 17.84 -9.74 -5.60
N GLU A 40 17.63 -10.07 -4.33
CA GLU A 40 16.30 -10.48 -3.82
C GLU A 40 15.27 -9.35 -3.90
N LEU A 41 15.68 -8.11 -3.63
CA LEU A 41 14.82 -6.95 -3.80
C LEU A 41 14.44 -6.76 -5.27
N LEU A 42 15.41 -6.85 -6.19
CA LEU A 42 15.15 -6.75 -7.62
C LEU A 42 14.21 -7.85 -8.11
N GLY A 43 14.40 -9.09 -7.65
CA GLY A 43 13.52 -10.22 -7.99
C GLY A 43 12.09 -10.04 -7.46
N ARG A 44 11.92 -9.54 -6.24
CA ARG A 44 10.59 -9.19 -5.69
C ARG A 44 9.92 -8.09 -6.49
N VAL A 45 10.65 -7.04 -6.85
CA VAL A 45 10.12 -5.94 -7.67
C VAL A 45 9.74 -6.43 -9.08
N ALA A 46 10.57 -7.26 -9.70
CA ALA A 46 10.27 -7.85 -11.01
C ALA A 46 8.97 -8.66 -10.99
N LYS A 47 8.79 -9.50 -9.96
CA LYS A 47 7.56 -10.27 -9.73
C LYS A 47 6.34 -9.39 -9.52
N LEU A 48 6.45 -8.33 -8.73
CA LEU A 48 5.36 -7.38 -8.50
C LEU A 48 4.94 -6.63 -9.77
N LEU A 49 5.90 -6.32 -10.62
CA LEU A 49 5.67 -5.64 -11.89
C LEU A 49 5.29 -6.61 -13.03
N GLY A 50 5.28 -7.92 -12.78
CA GLY A 50 4.98 -8.94 -13.80
C GLY A 50 6.00 -9.00 -14.93
N VAL A 51 7.26 -8.64 -14.67
CA VAL A 51 8.35 -8.71 -15.64
C VAL A 51 9.27 -9.88 -15.34
N GLU A 52 9.58 -10.67 -16.35
CA GLU A 52 10.46 -11.84 -16.23
C GLU A 52 11.95 -11.45 -16.26
N ASP A 53 12.31 -10.42 -17.04
CA ASP A 53 13.67 -9.90 -17.13
C ASP A 53 13.90 -8.76 -16.12
N PRO A 54 14.81 -8.94 -15.14
CA PRO A 54 15.17 -7.89 -14.18
C PRO A 54 15.68 -6.60 -14.82
N LEU A 55 16.26 -6.65 -16.02
CA LEU A 55 16.74 -5.47 -16.75
C LEU A 55 15.60 -4.57 -17.24
N LEU A 56 14.38 -5.10 -17.36
CA LEU A 56 13.20 -4.34 -17.75
C LEU A 56 12.52 -3.63 -16.58
N VAL A 57 12.87 -3.97 -15.33
CA VAL A 57 12.30 -3.36 -14.12
C VAL A 57 12.36 -1.82 -14.14
N PRO A 58 13.50 -1.16 -14.47
CA PRO A 58 13.55 0.29 -14.51
C PRO A 58 12.59 0.90 -15.53
N ALA A 59 12.40 0.26 -16.69
CA ALA A 59 11.48 0.71 -17.73
C ALA A 59 10.02 0.53 -17.27
N ALA A 60 9.68 -0.61 -16.67
CA ALA A 60 8.37 -0.88 -16.11
C ALA A 60 8.00 0.12 -15.00
N ILE A 61 8.94 0.48 -14.11
CA ILE A 61 8.73 1.51 -13.08
C ILE A 61 8.44 2.87 -13.71
N ARG A 62 9.16 3.25 -14.77
CA ARG A 62 8.91 4.52 -15.48
C ARG A 62 7.53 4.55 -16.13
N ALA A 63 7.13 3.45 -16.79
CA ALA A 63 5.80 3.32 -17.38
C ALA A 63 4.70 3.45 -16.32
N LEU A 64 4.82 2.73 -15.20
CA LEU A 64 3.86 2.79 -14.09
C LEU A 64 3.71 4.20 -13.51
N ARG A 65 4.81 4.97 -13.41
CA ARG A 65 4.77 6.37 -12.97
C ARG A 65 4.02 7.25 -13.96
N THR A 66 4.23 7.06 -15.25
CA THR A 66 3.51 7.78 -16.31
C THR A 66 2.02 7.45 -16.28
N ASP A 67 1.66 6.17 -16.15
CA ASP A 67 0.26 5.74 -16.10
C ASP A 67 -0.45 6.26 -14.85
N ARG A 68 0.24 6.26 -13.70
CA ARG A 68 -0.26 6.91 -12.49
C ARG A 68 -0.56 8.39 -12.72
N ARG A 69 0.34 9.12 -13.39
CA ARG A 69 0.12 10.54 -13.69
C ARG A 69 -1.13 10.72 -14.55
N ARG A 70 -1.25 9.96 -15.65
CA ARG A 70 -2.42 10.02 -16.55
C ARG A 70 -3.73 9.70 -15.83
N ALA A 71 -3.73 8.70 -14.95
CA ALA A 71 -4.91 8.33 -14.17
C ALA A 71 -5.35 9.46 -13.23
N LEU A 72 -4.40 10.13 -12.57
CA LEU A 72 -4.70 11.28 -11.71
C LEU A 72 -5.21 12.48 -12.52
N ASP A 73 -4.58 12.78 -13.65
CA ASP A 73 -5.02 13.88 -14.52
C ASP A 73 -6.43 13.62 -15.08
N SER A 74 -6.75 12.37 -15.41
CA SER A 74 -8.08 11.95 -15.86
C SER A 74 -9.12 12.07 -14.75
N ALA A 75 -8.77 11.70 -13.51
CA ALA A 75 -9.65 11.84 -12.37
C ALA A 75 -9.94 13.32 -12.04
N ASP A 76 -8.93 14.19 -12.12
CA ASP A 76 -9.11 15.64 -11.93
C ASP A 76 -10.01 16.26 -13.02
N LEU A 77 -9.82 15.86 -14.28
CA LEU A 77 -10.69 16.29 -15.38
C LEU A 77 -12.15 15.86 -15.15
N ALA A 78 -12.37 14.60 -14.79
CA ALA A 78 -13.71 14.08 -14.52
C ALA A 78 -14.37 14.82 -13.35
N TRP A 79 -13.62 15.09 -12.28
CA TRP A 79 -14.09 15.86 -11.13
C TRP A 79 -14.55 17.26 -11.54
N ARG A 80 -13.71 18.00 -12.28
CA ARG A 80 -14.06 19.35 -12.77
C ARG A 80 -15.29 19.33 -13.66
N ALA A 81 -15.37 18.39 -14.60
CA ALA A 81 -16.51 18.28 -15.50
C ALA A 81 -17.84 18.07 -14.74
N VAL A 82 -17.84 17.18 -13.74
CA VAL A 82 -19.03 16.97 -12.89
C VAL A 82 -19.40 18.23 -12.11
N HIS A 83 -18.42 18.92 -11.54
CA HIS A 83 -18.67 20.15 -10.79
C HIS A 83 -19.19 21.28 -11.67
N ASP A 84 -18.62 21.47 -12.86
CA ASP A 84 -19.05 22.51 -13.79
C ASP A 84 -20.48 22.26 -14.27
N LEU A 85 -20.82 21.01 -14.61
CA LEU A 85 -22.18 20.60 -14.96
C LEU A 85 -23.15 20.86 -13.81
N THR A 86 -22.81 20.42 -12.60
CA THR A 86 -23.65 20.61 -11.41
C THR A 86 -23.87 22.10 -11.12
N ALA A 87 -22.82 22.92 -11.26
CA ALA A 87 -22.90 24.36 -11.05
C ALA A 87 -23.72 25.08 -12.14
N ALA A 88 -23.72 24.56 -13.37
CA ALA A 88 -24.57 25.07 -14.45
C ALA A 88 -26.05 24.76 -14.18
N GLU A 89 -26.37 23.51 -13.82
CA GLU A 89 -27.75 23.10 -13.50
C GLU A 89 -28.34 23.91 -12.34
N LEU A 90 -27.55 24.16 -11.29
CA LEU A 90 -27.99 24.98 -10.15
C LEU A 90 -28.26 26.43 -10.55
N ARG A 91 -27.47 27.00 -11.46
CA ARG A 91 -27.68 28.35 -11.99
C ARG A 91 -28.94 28.44 -12.85
N GLU A 92 -29.23 27.42 -13.64
CA GLU A 92 -30.45 27.34 -14.44
C GLU A 92 -31.69 27.19 -13.57
N ARG A 93 -31.65 26.34 -12.54
CA ARG A 93 -32.77 26.17 -11.59
C ARG A 93 -33.00 27.39 -10.69
N GLY A 94 -31.97 28.20 -10.46
CA GLY A 94 -32.04 29.41 -9.65
C GLY A 94 -32.45 30.68 -10.41
N ARG A 95 -32.66 30.62 -11.73
CA ARG A 95 -33.18 31.76 -12.51
C ARG A 95 -34.68 31.89 -12.27
N PRO A 96 -35.18 33.00 -11.69
CA PRO A 96 -36.61 33.27 -11.69
C PRO A 96 -37.06 33.50 -13.15
N GLU A 97 -38.12 32.81 -13.55
CA GLU A 97 -38.81 33.07 -14.82
C GLU A 97 -39.28 34.53 -14.81
N CYS A 98 -38.81 35.32 -15.78
CA CYS A 98 -39.25 36.70 -16.00
C CYS A 98 -40.57 36.73 -16.78
#